data_AF-A0A969SB75-F1
#
_entry.id   AF-A0A969SB75-F1
#
_cell.length_a   1.000
_cell.length_b   1.000
_cell.length_c   1.000
_cell.angle_alpha   90.00
_cell.angle_beta   90.00
_cell.angle_gamma   90.00
#
_symmetry.space_group_name_H-M   'P 1'
#
loop_
_entity.id
_entity.type
_entity.pdbx_description
1 polymer ?
#
loop_
_entity_poly.entity_id
_entity_poly.type
_entity_poly.pdbx_seq_one_letter_code
_entity_poly.pdbx_strand_id
1 'polypeptide(L)'
;VRSLVESGKTDNEIKDFLQVRYGDFVLYKPPVGRKTWALWFGPFVLLGGGIAITLWVGQRRRQLAAATIANMPADDAKTARTKALLNEEDK
;
A
#
# COMPACT_ATOMS: atom_id res chain seq x y z
N VAL A 1 4.44 16.72 43.44
CA VAL A 1 5.05 16.78 42.09
C VAL A 1 6.52 17.18 42.11
N ARG A 2 6.95 18.15 42.94
CA ARG A 2 8.37 18.54 43.07
C ARG A 2 9.26 17.47 43.73
N SER A 3 8.70 16.56 44.53
CA SER A 3 9.43 15.51 45.25
C SER A 3 9.70 14.21 44.47
N LEU A 4 9.12 14.04 43.27
CA LEU A 4 9.28 12.79 42.48
C LEU A 4 10.44 12.88 41.47
N VAL A 5 10.79 14.09 41.02
CA VAL A 5 11.90 14.35 40.10
C VAL A 5 13.27 14.19 40.78
N GLU A 6 13.35 14.44 42.10
CA GLU A 6 14.59 14.31 42.88
C GLU A 6 15.01 12.86 43.15
N SER A 7 14.16 11.88 42.84
CA SER A 7 14.37 10.47 43.25
C SER A 7 15.17 9.61 42.27
N GLY A 8 15.64 10.16 41.14
CA GLY A 8 16.42 9.41 40.16
C GLY A 8 15.70 8.22 39.53
N LYS A 9 14.38 8.10 39.74
CA LYS A 9 13.54 7.05 39.18
C LYS A 9 13.28 7.32 37.71
N THR A 10 13.49 6.30 36.89
CA THR A 10 13.30 6.39 35.44
C THR A 10 11.84 6.69 35.12
N ASP A 11 11.61 7.52 34.09
CA ASP A 11 10.31 7.99 33.62
C ASP A 11 9.22 6.90 33.48
N ASN A 12 9.63 5.64 33.36
CA ASN A 12 8.75 4.49 33.22
C ASN A 12 8.09 4.09 34.56
N GLU A 13 8.81 4.11 35.69
CA GLU A 13 8.24 3.75 37.00
C GLU A 13 7.18 4.77 37.46
N ILE A 14 7.39 6.05 37.16
CA ILE A 14 6.45 7.12 37.56
C ILE A 14 5.13 6.99 36.80
N LYS A 15 5.18 6.58 35.52
CA LYS A 15 3.99 6.39 34.68
C LYS A 15 3.17 5.18 35.15
N ASP A 16 3.84 4.08 35.49
CA ASP A 16 3.21 2.85 35.99
C ASP A 16 2.47 3.11 37.32
N PHE A 17 3.10 3.86 38.23
CA PHE A 17 2.48 4.23 39.51
C PHE A 17 1.25 5.14 39.34
N LEU A 18 1.30 6.07 38.38
CA LEU A 18 0.17 6.95 38.07
C LEU A 18 -0.97 6.19 37.36
N GLN A 19 -0.65 5.20 36.53
CA GLN A 19 -1.61 4.37 35.81
C GLN A 19 -2.43 3.48 36.76
N VAL A 20 -1.78 2.85 37.74
CA VAL A 20 -2.43 1.98 38.74
C VAL A 20 -3.46 2.74 39.59
N ARG A 21 -3.20 4.01 39.92
CA ARG A 21 -4.01 4.77 40.89
C ARG A 21 -5.02 5.73 40.25
N TYR A 22 -4.77 6.19 39.03
CA TYR A 22 -5.63 7.19 38.36
C TYR A 22 -6.18 6.74 37.00
N GLY A 23 -5.86 5.53 36.54
CA GLY A 23 -6.32 4.98 35.27
C GLY A 23 -5.58 5.55 34.05
N ASP A 24 -5.73 4.87 32.91
CA ASP A 24 -5.03 5.14 31.64
C ASP A 24 -5.21 6.56 31.06
N PHE A 25 -6.08 7.38 31.64
CA PHE A 25 -6.49 8.69 31.12
C PHE A 25 -5.79 9.89 31.79
N VAL A 26 -4.96 9.68 32.82
CA VAL A 26 -4.22 10.78 33.47
C VAL A 26 -2.93 11.17 32.73
N LEU A 27 -2.36 10.26 31.92
CA LEU A 27 -1.31 10.63 30.98
C LEU A 27 -1.94 11.11 29.66
N TYR A 28 -1.83 12.41 29.41
CA TYR A 28 -2.33 13.14 28.23
C TYR A 28 -1.63 12.75 26.91
N LYS A 29 -1.43 11.46 26.66
CA LYS A 29 -0.87 10.93 25.41
C LYS A 29 -1.74 9.73 25.07
N PRO A 30 -2.61 9.81 24.05
CA PRO A 30 -3.33 8.62 23.61
C PRO A 30 -2.27 7.58 23.29
N PRO A 31 -2.24 6.43 24.01
CA PRO A 31 -1.27 5.40 23.70
C PRO A 31 -1.45 5.08 22.21
N VAL A 32 -0.36 5.07 21.46
CA VAL A 32 -0.34 4.59 20.07
C VAL A 32 -0.66 3.10 20.09
N GLY A 33 -1.93 2.79 20.34
CA GLY A 33 -2.45 1.45 20.43
C GLY A 33 -2.54 0.83 19.05
N ARG A 34 -2.70 -0.49 19.03
CA ARG A 34 -2.86 -1.28 17.80
C ARG A 34 -3.97 -0.74 16.87
N LYS A 35 -5.02 -0.14 17.44
CA LYS A 35 -6.11 0.51 16.69
C LYS A 35 -5.64 1.77 15.95
N THR A 36 -4.79 2.58 16.57
CA THR A 36 -4.24 3.78 15.92
C THR A 36 -3.35 3.38 14.75
N TRP A 37 -2.53 2.33 14.90
CA TRP A 37 -1.70 1.80 13.82
C TRP A 37 -2.50 1.42 12.56
N ALA A 38 -3.62 0.71 12.71
CA ALA A 38 -4.47 0.36 11.58
C ALA A 38 -5.01 1.61 10.84
N LEU A 39 -5.32 2.68 11.57
CA LEU A 39 -5.80 3.94 11.00
C LEU A 39 -4.70 4.68 10.21
N TRP A 40 -3.46 4.66 10.71
CA TRP A 40 -2.32 5.31 10.06
C TRP A 40 -1.79 4.51 8.86
N PHE A 41 -1.70 3.18 8.98
CA PHE A 41 -1.14 2.33 7.93
C PHE A 41 -2.17 1.82 6.91
N GLY A 42 -3.47 1.81 7.27
CA GLY A 42 -4.55 1.37 6.40
C GLY A 42 -4.54 2.00 4.99
N PRO A 43 -4.43 3.34 4.86
CA PRO A 43 -4.36 4.01 3.56
C PRO A 43 -3.17 3.55 2.70
N PHE A 44 -1.99 3.38 3.31
CA PHE A 44 -0.78 2.95 2.60
C PHE A 44 -0.86 1.48 2.16
N VAL A 45 -1.46 0.62 2.99
CA VAL A 45 -1.70 -0.79 2.64
C VAL A 45 -2.67 -0.88 1.45
N LEU A 46 -3.76 -0.11 1.47
CA LEU A 46 -4.71 -0.04 0.35
C LEU A 46 -4.05 0.47 -0.93
N LEU A 47 -3.28 1.56 -0.83
CA LEU A 47 -2.57 2.13 -1.97
C LEU A 47 -1.54 1.15 -2.55
N GLY A 48 -0.70 0.57 -1.69
CA GLY A 48 0.30 -0.42 -2.07
C GLY A 48 -0.33 -1.68 -2.69
N GLY A 49 -1.42 -2.17 -2.10
CA GLY A 49 -2.18 -3.30 -2.63
C GLY A 49 -2.79 -3.00 -4.00
N GLY A 50 -3.38 -1.82 -4.18
CA GLY A 50 -3.95 -1.40 -5.47
C GLY A 50 -2.90 -1.29 -6.58
N ILE A 51 -1.75 -0.70 -6.27
CA ILE A 51 -0.62 -0.61 -7.20
C ILE A 51 -0.09 -2.02 -7.53
N ALA A 52 0.11 -2.87 -6.54
CA ALA A 52 0.58 -4.24 -6.77
C ALA A 52 -0.38 -5.04 -7.66
N ILE A 53 -1.69 -4.94 -7.44
CA ILE A 53 -2.70 -5.62 -8.25
C ILE A 53 -2.70 -5.10 -9.70
N THR A 54 -2.67 -3.79 -9.90
CA THR A 54 -2.67 -3.21 -11.25
C THR A 54 -1.43 -3.61 -12.05
N LEU A 55 -0.25 -3.60 -11.42
CA LEU A 55 0.99 -4.08 -12.03
C LEU A 55 0.93 -5.58 -12.33
N TRP A 56 0.45 -6.40 -11.39
CA TRP A 56 0.33 -7.85 -11.58
C TRP A 56 -0.61 -8.21 -12.74
N VAL A 57 -1.79 -7.58 -12.79
CA VAL A 57 -2.76 -7.77 -13.88
C VAL A 57 -2.21 -7.26 -15.21
N GLY A 58 -1.58 -6.09 -15.22
CA GLY A 58 -0.96 -5.52 -16.43
C GLY A 58 0.14 -6.39 -16.99
N GLN A 59 1.00 -6.94 -16.13
CA GLN A 59 2.08 -7.84 -16.52
C GLN A 59 1.56 -9.17 -17.07
N ARG A 60 0.53 -9.75 -16.44
CA ARG A 60 -0.12 -10.96 -16.95
C ARG A 60 -0.77 -10.73 -18.32
N ARG A 61 -1.41 -9.58 -18.53
CA ARG A 61 -1.99 -9.20 -19.84
C ARG A 61 -0.92 -9.05 -20.92
N ARG A 62 0.23 -8.45 -20.58
CA ARG A 62 1.37 -8.34 -21.51
C ARG A 62 1.92 -9.70 -21.91
N GLN A 63 2.02 -10.64 -20.97
CA GLN A 63 2.46 -12.01 -21.26
C GLN A 63 1.47 -12.73 -22.18
N LEU A 64 0.17 -12.58 -21.97
CA LEU A 64 -0.86 -13.15 -22.84
C LEU A 64 -0.85 -12.50 -24.24
N ALA A 65 -0.72 -11.18 -24.34
CA ALA A 65 -0.63 -10.49 -25.63
C ALA A 65 0.66 -10.86 -26.39
N ALA A 66 1.79 -10.96 -25.70
CA ALA A 66 3.05 -11.42 -26.29
C ALA A 66 2.95 -12.89 -26.76
N ALA A 67 2.30 -13.75 -25.98
CA ALA A 67 2.04 -15.13 -26.38
C ALA A 67 1.07 -15.22 -27.58
N THR A 68 0.05 -14.37 -27.65
CA THR A 68 -0.85 -14.31 -28.81
C THR A 68 -0.11 -13.86 -30.05
N ILE A 69 0.73 -12.81 -29.98
CA ILE A 69 1.54 -12.34 -31.11
C ILE A 69 2.56 -13.39 -31.54
N ALA A 70 3.20 -14.06 -30.58
CA ALA A 70 4.19 -15.10 -30.87
C ALA A 70 3.57 -16.36 -31.52
N ASN A 71 2.30 -16.65 -31.22
CA ASN A 71 1.58 -17.79 -31.79
C ASN A 71 0.64 -17.38 -32.95
N MET A 72 0.66 -16.12 -33.39
CA MET A 72 -0.19 -15.65 -34.48
C MET A 72 0.31 -16.23 -35.81
N PRO A 73 -0.53 -16.92 -36.59
CA PRO A 73 -0.14 -17.45 -37.90
C PRO A 73 0.38 -16.32 -38.80
N ALA A 74 1.45 -16.59 -39.55
CA ALA A 74 2.12 -15.59 -40.39
C ALA A 74 1.22 -14.97 -41.47
N ASP A 75 0.08 -15.60 -41.78
CA ASP A 75 -0.91 -15.09 -42.73
C ASP A 75 -1.82 -14.01 -42.12
N ASP A 76 -2.17 -14.11 -40.84
CA ASP A 76 -3.06 -13.14 -40.17
C ASP A 76 -2.36 -11.80 -39.90
N ALA A 77 -1.04 -11.82 -39.68
CA ALA A 77 -0.22 -10.63 -39.49
C ALA A 77 -0.07 -9.80 -40.78
N LYS A 78 -0.14 -10.44 -41.95
CA LYS A 78 -0.07 -9.76 -43.25
C LYS A 78 -1.39 -9.05 -43.56
N THR A 79 -2.53 -9.69 -43.35
CA THR A 79 -3.87 -9.10 -43.55
C THR A 79 -4.12 -7.89 -42.64
N ALA A 80 -3.63 -7.92 -41.39
CA ALA A 80 -3.71 -6.76 -40.50
C ALA A 80 -2.93 -5.54 -41.03
N ARG A 81 -1.76 -5.75 -41.63
CA ARG A 81 -0.98 -4.68 -42.28
C ARG A 81 -1.64 -4.16 -43.55
N THR A 82 -2.18 -5.03 -44.40
CA THR A 82 -2.85 -4.58 -45.63
C THR A 82 -4.07 -3.72 -45.31
N LYS A 83 -4.84 -4.07 -44.29
CA LYS A 83 -5.99 -3.26 -43.82
C LYS A 83 -5.59 -1.90 -43.27
N ALA A 84 -4.43 -1.79 -42.63
CA ALA A 84 -3.91 -0.52 -42.14
C ALA A 84 -3.48 0.40 -43.31
N LEU A 85 -2.84 -0.17 -44.33
CA LEU A 85 -2.41 0.56 -45.53
C LEU A 85 -3.59 0.99 -46.40
N LEU A 86 -4.60 0.13 -46.57
CA LEU A 86 -5.84 0.46 -47.30
C LEU A 86 -6.60 1.62 -46.63
N ASN A 87 -6.66 1.67 -45.29
CA ASN A 87 -7.29 2.77 -44.56
C ASN A 87 -6.48 4.08 -44.58
N GLU A 88 -5.17 4.03 -44.84
CA GLU A 88 -4.33 5.21 -45.03
C GLU A 88 -4.42 5.78 -46.45
N GLU A 89 -4.65 4.94 -47.47
CA GLU A 89 -4.87 5.41 -48.85
C GLU A 89 -6.25 6.04 -49.07
N ASP A 90 -7.28 5.62 -48.31
CA ASP A 90 -8.65 6.14 -48.42
C ASP A 90 -8.89 7.49 -47.68
N LYS A 91 -7.85 8.10 -47.11
CA LYS A 91 -7.94 9.32 -46.28
C LYS A 91 -7.18 10.51 -46.86
#